data_AF-A0A7K9SY55-F1
#
_entry.id   AF-A0A7K9SY55-F1
#
_cell.length_a   1.000
_cell.length_b   1.000
_cell.length_c   1.000
_cell.angle_alpha   90.00
_cell.angle_beta   90.00
_cell.angle_gamma   90.00
#
_symmetry.space_group_name_H-M   'P 1'
#
loop_
_entity.id
_entity.type
_entity.pdbx_description
1 polymer ?
#
loop_
_entity_poly.entity_id
_entity_poly.type
_entity_poly.pdbx_seq_one_letter_code
_entity_poly.pdbx_strand_id
1 'polypeptide(L)' 'VAEAVAQPLLETKRMTLVAEGASGAIGVSRIPGEILEVVTKLPTAIEALTGVSVTQVRFSRSYQG' A
#
# COMPACT_ATOMS: atom_id res chain seq x y z
N VAL A 1 12.72 0.38 23.91
CA VAL A 1 11.90 1.29 23.06
C VAL A 1 11.78 0.77 21.64
N ALA A 2 12.88 0.46 20.95
CA ALA A 2 12.83 -0.11 19.59
C ALA A 2 12.02 -1.42 19.50
N GLU A 3 12.19 -2.35 20.46
CA GLU A 3 11.52 -3.66 20.42
C GLU A 3 9.99 -3.57 20.59
N ALA A 4 9.52 -2.76 21.54
CA ALA A 4 8.09 -2.55 21.79
C ALA A 4 7.36 -1.87 20.61
N VAL A 5 8.10 -1.16 19.74
CA VAL A 5 7.56 -0.56 18.51
C VAL A 5 7.70 -1.53 17.33
N ALA A 6 8.80 -2.30 17.25
CA ALA A 6 9.06 -3.23 16.16
C ALA A 6 8.12 -4.45 16.17
N GLN A 7 7.83 -5.03 17.34
CA GLN A 7 6.93 -6.18 17.47
C GLN A 7 5.55 -5.97 16.84
N PRO A 8 4.78 -4.91 17.18
CA PRO A 8 3.48 -4.68 16.55
C PRO A 8 3.59 -4.38 15.05
N LEU A 9 4.69 -3.77 14.59
CA LEU A 9 4.91 -3.52 13.16
C LEU A 9 5.19 -4.82 12.38
N LEU A 10 5.88 -5.79 12.97
CA LEU A 10 6.13 -7.11 12.38
C LEU A 10 4.85 -7.94 12.24
N GLU A 11 3.92 -7.84 13.19
CA GLU A 11 2.65 -8.57 13.16
C GLU A 11 1.58 -7.89 12.30
N THR A 12 1.79 -6.63 11.91
CA THR A 12 0.83 -5.84 11.13
C THR A 12 0.74 -6.35 9.69
N LYS A 13 -0.38 -7.00 9.35
CA LYS A 13 -0.65 -7.52 7.98
C LYS A 13 -0.98 -6.45 6.95
N ARG A 14 -1.47 -5.29 7.38
CA ARG A 14 -1.90 -4.21 6.50
C ARG A 14 -1.72 -2.87 7.19
N MET A 15 -1.01 -1.97 6.52
CA MET A 15 -0.87 -0.57 6.92
C MET A 15 -1.67 0.29 5.95
N THR A 16 -2.54 1.14 6.47
CA THR A 16 -3.29 2.12 5.67
C THR A 16 -2.78 3.51 6.03
N LEU A 17 -2.25 4.22 5.04
CA LEU A 17 -1.88 5.61 5.23
C LEU A 17 -3.11 6.50 5.01
N VAL A 18 -3.47 7.25 6.05
CA VAL A 18 -4.52 8.27 5.98
C VAL A 18 -3.83 9.63 6.04
N ALA A 19 -3.88 10.36 4.94
CA ALA A 19 -3.41 11.75 4.91
C ALA A 19 -4.59 12.67 5.23
N GLU A 20 -4.48 13.45 6.30
CA GLU A 20 -5.43 14.53 6.59
C GLU A 20 -5.01 15.79 5.82
N GLY A 21 -5.94 16.34 5.03
CA GLY A 21 -5.71 17.52 4.17
C GLY A 21 -5.79 17.22 2.67
N ALA A 22 -6.08 18.26 1.87
CA ALA A 22 -6.45 18.12 0.46
C ALA A 22 -5.33 17.68 -0.51
N SER A 23 -4.08 17.55 -0.03
CA SER A 23 -2.92 17.31 -0.90
C SER A 23 -2.28 15.94 -0.66
N GLY A 24 -2.49 15.01 -1.61
CA GLY A 24 -1.95 13.64 -1.58
C GLY A 24 -0.41 13.54 -1.54
N ALA A 25 0.31 14.63 -1.82
CA ALA A 25 1.78 14.68 -1.79
C ALA A 25 2.37 14.50 -0.36
N ILE A 26 1.64 14.91 0.68
CA ILE A 26 2.09 14.76 2.08
C ILE A 26 2.10 13.28 2.48
N GLY A 27 1.17 12.48 1.94
CA GLY A 27 1.12 11.04 2.16
C GLY A 27 2.31 10.31 1.52
N VAL A 28 2.67 10.64 0.29
CA VAL A 28 3.78 10.00 -0.43
C VAL A 28 5.12 10.18 0.31
N SER A 29 5.34 11.35 0.91
CA SER A 29 6.58 11.65 1.66
C SER A 29 6.73 10.85 2.96
N ARG A 30 5.66 10.20 3.44
CA ARG A 30 5.65 9.35 4.65
C ARG A 30 5.82 7.86 4.33
N ILE A 31 5.87 7.50 3.05
CA ILE A 31 6.15 6.14 2.60
C ILE A 31 7.67 6.01 2.41
N PRO A 32 8.33 5.00 2.99
CA PRO A 32 9.75 4.75 2.74
C PRO A 32 10.02 4.56 1.25
N GLY A 33 11.13 5.11 0.74
CA GLY A 33 11.46 5.10 -0.68
C GLY A 33 11.52 3.69 -1.29
N GLU A 34 11.97 2.71 -0.50
CA GLU A 34 12.03 1.29 -0.87
C GLU A 34 10.64 0.72 -1.18
N ILE A 35 9.65 1.09 -0.36
CA ILE A 35 8.26 0.67 -0.54
C ILE A 35 7.65 1.38 -1.73
N LEU A 36 7.97 2.66 -1.94
CA LEU A 36 7.52 3.40 -3.12
C LEU A 36 8.08 2.78 -4.41
N GLU A 37 9.33 2.33 -4.39
CA GLU A 37 9.95 1.61 -5.52
C GLU A 37 9.24 0.28 -5.81
N VAL A 38 8.88 -0.49 -4.78
CA VAL A 38 8.10 -1.73 -4.97
C VAL A 38 6.71 -1.42 -5.53
N VAL A 39 5.99 -0.45 -4.95
CA VAL A 39 4.62 -0.10 -5.36
C VAL A 39 4.56 0.47 -6.77
N THR A 40 5.63 1.12 -7.25
CA THR A 40 5.70 1.63 -8.63
C THR A 40 6.01 0.54 -9.66
N LYS A 41 6.76 -0.51 -9.29
CA LYS A 41 7.15 -1.60 -10.21
C LYS A 41 6.16 -2.77 -10.25
N LEU A 42 5.53 -3.05 -9.12
CA LEU A 42 4.65 -4.21 -8.96
C LEU A 42 3.47 -4.25 -9.95
N PRO A 43 2.74 -3.14 -10.21
CA PRO A 43 1.62 -3.14 -11.15
C PRO A 43 2.02 -3.59 -12.55
N THR A 44 3.14 -3.05 -13.07
CA THR A 44 3.66 -3.41 -14.40
C THR A 44 4.06 -4.87 -14.49
N ALA A 45 4.68 -5.42 -13.44
CA ALA A 45 5.07 -6.84 -13.41
C ALA A 45 3.84 -7.77 -13.40
N ILE A 46 2.80 -7.42 -12.61
CA ILE A 46 1.55 -8.18 -12.58
C ILE A 46 0.84 -8.11 -13.94
N GLU A 47 0.76 -6.92 -14.54
CA GLU A 47 0.18 -6.71 -15.87
C GLU A 47 0.88 -7.55 -16.93
N ALA A 48 2.22 -7.56 -16.94
CA ALA A 48 2.99 -8.33 -17.91
C ALA A 48 2.76 -9.86 -17.80
N LEU A 49 2.52 -10.36 -16.58
CA LEU A 49 2.33 -11.79 -16.33
C LEU A 49 0.88 -12.26 -16.47
N THR A 50 -0.08 -11.37 -16.20
CA THR A 50 -1.50 -11.75 -16.09
C THR A 50 -2.39 -11.09 -17.14
N GLY A 51 -1.92 -10.04 -17.80
CA GLY A 51 -2.72 -9.20 -18.70
C GLY A 51 -3.76 -8.33 -17.98
N VAL A 52 -3.76 -8.29 -16.64
CA VAL A 52 -4.75 -7.54 -15.85
C VAL A 52 -4.16 -6.23 -15.35
N SER A 53 -4.79 -5.09 -15.70
CA SER A 53 -4.42 -3.77 -15.18
C SER A 53 -4.86 -3.57 -13.73
N VAL A 54 -3.89 -3.51 -12.81
CA VAL A 54 -4.10 -3.37 -11.36
C VAL A 54 -4.82 -2.08 -11.01
N THR A 55 -4.59 -1.01 -11.78
CA THR A 55 -5.25 0.29 -11.63
C THR A 55 -6.76 0.25 -11.94
N GLN A 56 -7.22 -0.79 -12.63
CA GLN A 56 -8.63 -0.99 -13.02
C GLN A 56 -9.32 -2.09 -12.21
N VAL A 57 -8.62 -2.75 -11.28
CA VAL A 57 -9.21 -3.80 -10.44
C VAL A 57 -10.17 -3.16 -9.44
N ARG A 58 -11.46 -3.26 -9.73
CA ARG A 58 -12.52 -2.86 -8.80
C ARG A 58 -12.76 -4.00 -7.82
N PHE A 59 -12.14 -3.93 -6.64
CA PHE A 59 -12.46 -4.85 -5.55
C PHE A 59 -13.90 -4.61 -5.10
N SER A 60 -14.84 -5.44 -5.58
CA SER A 60 -16.22 -5.44 -5.08
C SER A 60 -16.20 -5.93 -3.63
N ARG A 61 -16.28 -5.00 -2.68
CA ARG A 61 -16.49 -5.32 -1.27
C ARG A 61 -17.89 -5.91 -1.09
N SER A 62 -18.01 -7.23 -1.17
CA SER A 62 -19.12 -7.95 -0.54
C SER A 62 -18.76 -8.16 0.93
N TYR A 63 -18.84 -7.10 1.73
CA TYR A 63 -18.99 -7.27 3.17
C TYR A 63 -20.47 -7.55 3.41
N GLN A 64 -20.81 -8.84 3.44
CA GLN A 64 -22.06 -9.30 4.03
C GLN A 64 -21.76 -9.58 5.51
N GLY A 65 -22.29 -8.73 6.38
CA GLY A 65 -22.21 -8.78 7.82
C GLY A 65 -23.29 -7.87 8.38
#